data_AF-A0AA90XY25-F1
#
_entry.id   AF-A0AA90XY25-F1
#
_cell.length_a   1.000
_cell.length_b   1.000
_cell.length_c   1.000
_cell.angle_alpha   90.00
_cell.angle_beta   90.00
_cell.angle_gamma   90.00
#
_symmetry.space_group_name_H-M   'P 1'
#
loop_
_entity.id
_entity.type
_entity.pdbx_description
1 polymer ?
#
loop_
_entity_poly.entity_id
_entity_poly.type
_entity_poly.pdbx_seq_one_letter_code
_entity_poly.pdbx_strand_id
1 'polypeptide(L)'
;MKQNDQRGASTLAAIAVLFALGLLLLSALHRQLDNIQQITAVDKRYLLAFNQATSSLNWGGSQRWLFTLPRHTNATWYCQEKQLIGLKACIKPASLTGFYILRGESQFRGTAAPLILYQRVKLKSDDKNNLSYQLVKDAHGWLDFCPDKDAQYCIH
;
A
#
# COMPACT_ATOMS: atom_id res chain seq x y z
N MET A 1 2.64 -6.03 77.99
CA MET A 1 2.51 -6.70 76.68
C MET A 1 2.87 -5.71 75.59
N LYS A 2 3.83 -6.05 74.73
CA LYS A 2 4.50 -5.18 73.75
C LYS A 2 3.56 -4.73 72.63
N GLN A 3 3.43 -3.42 72.43
CA GLN A 3 2.64 -2.79 71.35
C GLN A 3 3.53 -2.11 70.29
N ASN A 4 4.84 -2.41 70.27
CA ASN A 4 5.81 -1.78 69.34
C ASN A 4 6.07 -2.56 68.04
N ASP A 5 5.71 -3.86 67.96
CA ASP A 5 5.95 -4.68 66.75
C ASP A 5 4.89 -4.47 65.65
N GLN A 6 3.72 -3.91 65.99
CA GLN A 6 2.61 -3.73 65.04
C GLN A 6 2.79 -2.53 64.10
N ARG A 7 3.60 -1.52 64.46
CA ARG A 7 3.77 -0.30 63.64
C ARG A 7 4.72 -0.49 62.46
N GLY A 8 5.76 -1.32 62.60
CA GLY A 8 6.73 -1.60 61.52
C GLY A 8 6.20 -2.56 60.45
N ALA A 9 5.33 -3.51 60.82
CA ALA A 9 4.69 -4.42 59.87
C ALA A 9 3.68 -3.69 58.96
N SER A 10 2.95 -2.70 59.50
CA SER A 10 1.97 -1.92 58.74
C SER A 10 2.60 -1.01 57.69
N THR A 11 3.80 -0.46 57.94
CA THR A 11 4.49 0.41 56.98
C THR A 11 5.13 -0.40 55.85
N LEU A 12 5.73 -1.56 56.16
CA LEU A 12 6.24 -2.49 55.15
C LEU A 12 5.13 -3.00 54.22
N ALA A 13 3.96 -3.34 54.77
CA ALA A 13 2.81 -3.75 53.97
C ALA A 13 2.34 -2.62 53.03
N ALA A 14 2.27 -1.38 53.52
CA ALA A 14 1.90 -0.23 52.69
C ALA A 14 2.88 0.01 51.55
N ILE A 15 4.19 -0.09 51.82
CA ILE A 15 5.24 0.05 50.80
C ILE A 15 5.15 -1.07 49.77
N ALA A 16 4.94 -2.32 50.20
CA ALA A 16 4.77 -3.46 49.29
C ALA A 16 3.54 -3.29 48.37
N VAL A 17 2.43 -2.79 48.91
CA VAL A 17 1.23 -2.47 48.11
C VAL A 17 1.52 -1.35 47.11
N LEU A 18 2.23 -0.30 47.50
CA LEU A 18 2.63 0.78 46.59
C LEU A 18 3.52 0.27 45.45
N PHE A 19 4.50 -0.58 45.76
CA PHE A 19 5.34 -1.22 44.74
C PHE A 19 4.51 -2.13 43.82
N ALA A 20 3.59 -2.92 44.36
CA ALA A 20 2.72 -3.78 43.57
C ALA A 20 1.85 -2.95 42.60
N LEU A 21 1.25 -1.86 43.08
CA LEU A 21 0.47 -0.94 42.25
C LEU A 21 1.35 -0.28 41.16
N GLY A 22 2.57 0.11 41.50
CA GLY A 22 3.53 0.67 40.54
C GLY A 22 3.90 -0.33 39.43
N LEU A 23 4.12 -1.59 39.77
CA LEU A 23 4.41 -2.66 38.80
C LEU A 23 3.22 -2.96 37.89
N LEU A 24 2.01 -2.96 38.44
CA LEU A 24 0.78 -3.14 37.67
C LEU A 24 0.57 -1.98 36.68
N LEU A 25 0.77 -0.73 37.13
CA LEU A 25 0.67 0.45 36.28
C LEU A 25 1.70 0.41 35.14
N LEU A 26 2.96 0.09 35.46
CA LEU A 26 4.02 0.01 34.47
C LEU A 26 3.76 -1.09 33.44
N SER A 27 3.27 -2.24 33.89
CA SER A 27 2.91 -3.37 33.02
C SER A 27 1.74 -3.03 32.08
N ALA A 28 0.73 -2.32 32.58
CA ALA A 28 -0.38 -1.83 31.76
C ALA A 28 0.09 -0.82 30.71
N LEU A 29 0.96 0.12 31.09
CA LEU A 29 1.52 1.11 30.17
C LEU A 29 2.40 0.46 29.09
N HIS A 30 3.22 -0.51 29.47
CA HIS A 30 4.05 -1.25 28.52
C HIS A 30 3.20 -1.97 27.47
N ARG A 31 2.14 -2.67 27.92
CA ARG A 31 1.20 -3.35 27.02
C ARG A 31 0.45 -2.37 26.11
N GLN A 32 0.12 -1.18 26.60
CA GLN A 32 -0.51 -0.14 25.78
C GLN A 32 0.44 0.39 24.70
N LEU A 33 1.71 0.61 25.04
CA LEU A 33 2.73 1.07 24.10
C LEU A 33 2.96 0.05 22.98
N ASP A 34 3.09 -1.22 23.32
CA ASP A 34 3.32 -2.29 22.34
C ASP A 34 2.17 -2.38 21.33
N ASN A 35 0.92 -2.29 21.81
CA ASN A 35 -0.26 -2.29 20.94
C ASN A 35 -0.26 -1.09 19.97
N ILE A 36 0.10 0.11 20.45
CA ILE A 36 0.17 1.32 19.60
C ILE A 36 1.27 1.18 18.54
N GLN A 37 2.42 0.64 18.91
CA GLN A 37 3.53 0.41 17.97
C GLN A 37 3.13 -0.55 16.86
N GLN A 38 2.42 -1.63 17.19
CA GLN A 38 1.96 -2.61 16.21
C GLN A 38 0.95 -2.02 15.22
N ILE A 39 -0.04 -1.27 15.70
CA ILE A 39 -1.04 -0.61 14.84
C ILE A 39 -0.34 0.39 13.90
N THR A 40 0.52 1.24 14.46
CA THR A 40 1.26 2.25 13.70
C THR A 40 2.15 1.62 12.60
N ALA A 41 2.73 0.46 12.87
CA ALA A 41 3.58 -0.24 11.90
C ALA A 41 2.78 -0.81 10.71
N VAL A 42 1.55 -1.27 10.92
CA VAL A 42 0.66 -1.71 9.81
C VAL A 42 0.24 -0.50 8.98
N ASP A 43 -0.24 0.55 9.62
CA ASP A 43 -0.71 1.77 8.93
C ASP A 43 0.41 2.41 8.11
N LYS A 44 1.59 2.55 8.71
CA LYS A 44 2.77 3.07 8.02
C LYS A 44 3.13 2.22 6.79
N ARG A 45 3.08 0.89 6.89
CA ARG A 45 3.38 0.00 5.76
C ARG A 45 2.36 0.18 4.64
N TYR A 46 1.07 0.23 4.98
CA TYR A 46 0.01 0.46 4.00
C TYR A 46 0.18 1.83 3.30
N LEU A 47 0.39 2.90 4.07
CA LEU A 47 0.59 4.25 3.52
C LEU A 47 1.82 4.34 2.61
N LEU A 48 2.93 3.69 2.97
CA LEU A 48 4.11 3.63 2.12
C LEU A 48 3.82 2.87 0.81
N ALA A 49 3.13 1.73 0.89
CA ALA A 49 2.74 0.96 -0.29
C ALA A 49 1.78 1.74 -1.19
N PHE A 50 0.78 2.40 -0.62
CA PHE A 50 -0.19 3.23 -1.34
C PHE A 50 0.48 4.40 -2.06
N ASN A 51 1.37 5.12 -1.37
CA ASN A 51 2.12 6.22 -1.96
C ASN A 51 3.07 5.75 -3.07
N GLN A 52 3.70 4.59 -2.91
CA GLN A 52 4.54 3.99 -3.94
C GLN A 52 3.71 3.60 -5.18
N ALA A 53 2.57 2.93 -5.00
CA ALA A 53 1.67 2.56 -6.10
C ALA A 53 1.12 3.81 -6.82
N THR A 54 0.74 4.85 -6.08
CA THR A 54 0.29 6.13 -6.63
C THR A 54 1.40 6.82 -7.43
N SER A 55 2.63 6.81 -6.90
CA SER A 55 3.80 7.35 -7.60
C SER A 55 4.08 6.57 -8.87
N SER A 56 4.01 5.23 -8.82
CA SER A 56 4.15 4.34 -9.96
C SER A 56 3.10 4.63 -11.03
N LEU A 57 1.84 4.80 -10.64
CA LEU A 57 0.72 5.09 -11.53
C LEU A 57 0.91 6.45 -12.23
N ASN A 58 1.28 7.48 -11.46
CA ASN A 58 1.51 8.82 -12.02
C ASN A 58 2.72 8.87 -12.94
N TRP A 59 3.81 8.18 -12.57
CA TRP A 59 4.98 8.05 -13.43
C TRP A 59 4.65 7.29 -14.72
N GLY A 60 3.95 6.16 -14.65
CA GLY A 60 3.49 5.43 -15.82
C GLY A 60 2.58 6.27 -16.74
N GLY A 61 1.73 7.12 -16.16
CA GLY A 61 0.87 8.04 -16.91
C GLY A 61 1.64 9.13 -17.67
N SER A 62 2.86 9.47 -17.24
CA SER A 62 3.72 10.46 -17.91
C SER A 62 4.73 9.85 -18.88
N GLN A 63 4.83 8.52 -18.94
CA GLN A 63 5.76 7.86 -19.87
C GLN A 63 5.23 7.86 -21.31
N ARG A 64 6.17 7.83 -22.26
CA ARG A 64 5.88 7.40 -23.63
C ARG A 64 5.97 5.90 -23.68
N TRP A 65 4.88 5.28 -24.11
CA TRP A 65 4.80 3.83 -24.18
C TRP A 65 5.13 3.35 -25.58
N LEU A 66 6.08 2.42 -25.66
CA LEU A 66 6.58 1.85 -26.92
C LEU A 66 6.18 0.38 -26.99
N PHE A 67 5.04 0.07 -27.59
CA PHE A 67 4.57 -1.31 -27.72
C PHE A 67 3.78 -1.53 -29.01
N THR A 68 3.73 -2.77 -29.43
CA THR A 68 2.77 -3.29 -30.41
C THR A 68 1.62 -3.93 -29.64
N LEU A 69 0.54 -3.20 -29.38
CA LEU A 69 -0.59 -3.76 -28.64
C LEU A 69 -1.23 -4.89 -29.44
N PRO A 70 -1.33 -6.11 -28.88
CA PRO A 70 -2.36 -7.02 -29.30
C PRO A 70 -3.70 -6.35 -28.97
N ARG A 71 -4.58 -6.12 -29.95
CA ARG A 71 -5.93 -5.57 -29.73
C ARG A 71 -6.89 -6.53 -28.99
N HIS A 72 -6.37 -7.64 -28.48
CA HIS A 72 -7.16 -8.70 -27.87
C HIS A 72 -7.13 -8.64 -26.35
N THR A 73 -8.23 -9.03 -25.74
CA THR A 73 -8.50 -8.99 -24.29
C THR A 73 -7.59 -9.92 -23.46
N ASN A 74 -6.98 -10.93 -24.09
CA ASN A 74 -5.96 -11.82 -23.49
C ASN A 74 -4.52 -11.26 -23.64
N ALA A 75 -4.36 -9.98 -23.93
CA ALA A 75 -3.03 -9.38 -24.06
C ALA A 75 -2.28 -9.41 -22.72
N THR A 76 -1.01 -9.81 -22.77
CA THR A 76 -0.08 -9.72 -21.64
C THR A 76 0.13 -8.26 -21.24
N TRP A 77 0.27 -8.01 -19.94
CA TRP A 77 0.69 -6.71 -19.43
C TRP A 77 2.03 -6.27 -20.03
N TYR A 78 2.07 -5.04 -20.57
CA TYR A 78 3.33 -4.40 -20.94
C TYR A 78 3.80 -3.51 -19.78
N CYS A 79 4.94 -3.82 -19.20
CA CYS A 79 5.43 -3.14 -18.00
C CYS A 79 6.70 -2.32 -18.25
N GLN A 80 6.79 -1.19 -17.58
CA GLN A 80 8.01 -0.41 -17.44
C GLN A 80 8.36 -0.26 -15.96
N GLU A 81 9.65 -0.30 -15.66
CA GLU A 81 10.17 -0.19 -14.30
C GLU A 81 11.29 0.85 -14.23
N LYS A 82 11.27 1.67 -13.17
CA LYS A 82 12.35 2.60 -12.83
C LYS A 82 13.02 2.13 -11.54
N GLN A 83 13.98 1.21 -11.68
CA GLN A 83 14.59 0.47 -10.58
C GLN A 83 15.17 1.36 -9.47
N LEU A 84 15.84 2.48 -9.82
CA LEU A 84 16.49 3.37 -8.87
C LEU A 84 15.56 3.87 -7.75
N ILE A 85 14.28 4.07 -8.08
CA ILE A 85 13.24 4.53 -7.13
C ILE A 85 12.10 3.50 -7.02
N GLY A 86 12.34 2.28 -7.54
CA GLY A 86 11.44 1.15 -7.70
C GLY A 86 9.99 1.51 -8.00
N LEU A 87 9.78 2.30 -9.04
CA LEU A 87 8.46 2.49 -9.63
C LEU A 87 8.21 1.42 -10.68
N LYS A 88 6.98 0.89 -10.72
CA LYS A 88 6.55 -0.11 -11.69
C LYS A 88 5.16 0.22 -12.19
N ALA A 89 5.04 0.43 -13.49
CA ALA A 89 3.77 0.66 -14.15
C ALA A 89 3.58 -0.35 -15.27
N CYS A 90 2.35 -0.83 -15.45
CA CYS A 90 2.00 -1.75 -16.51
C CYS A 90 0.75 -1.26 -17.23
N ILE A 91 0.62 -1.59 -18.51
CA ILE A 91 -0.54 -1.21 -19.32
C ILE A 91 -1.05 -2.38 -20.16
N LYS A 92 -2.37 -2.43 -20.31
CA LYS A 92 -3.10 -3.46 -21.05
C LYS A 92 -4.38 -2.88 -21.67
N PRO A 93 -4.86 -3.39 -22.82
CA PRO A 93 -6.20 -3.07 -23.31
C PRO A 93 -7.28 -3.36 -22.25
N ALA A 94 -8.22 -2.44 -22.09
CA ALA A 94 -9.38 -2.66 -21.23
C ALA A 94 -10.45 -3.50 -21.95
N SER A 95 -11.38 -4.12 -21.20
CA SER A 95 -12.58 -4.71 -21.82
C SER A 95 -13.44 -3.66 -22.54
N LEU A 96 -13.40 -2.41 -22.05
CA LEU A 96 -14.08 -1.28 -22.68
C LEU A 96 -13.32 -0.79 -23.92
N THR A 97 -13.95 -0.90 -25.09
CA THR A 97 -13.36 -0.54 -26.37
C THR A 97 -12.79 0.87 -26.41
N GLY A 98 -11.56 1.02 -26.91
CA GLY A 98 -10.88 2.31 -27.04
C GLY A 98 -10.19 2.80 -25.75
N PHE A 99 -10.28 2.04 -24.66
CA PHE A 99 -9.60 2.32 -23.41
C PHE A 99 -8.53 1.28 -23.09
N TYR A 100 -7.61 1.71 -22.23
CA TYR A 100 -6.54 0.91 -21.66
C TYR A 100 -6.59 1.03 -20.15
N ILE A 101 -6.08 0.01 -19.48
CA ILE A 101 -5.85 0.01 -18.05
C ILE A 101 -4.37 0.26 -17.83
N LEU A 102 -4.06 1.37 -17.17
CA LEU A 102 -2.76 1.62 -16.58
C LEU A 102 -2.79 1.14 -15.12
N ARG A 103 -1.80 0.36 -14.73
CA ARG A 103 -1.62 -0.20 -13.39
C ARG A 103 -0.34 0.38 -12.79
N GLY A 104 -0.40 0.85 -11.55
CA GLY A 104 0.76 1.25 -10.76
C GLY A 104 0.92 0.31 -9.58
N GLU A 105 2.13 -0.17 -9.34
CA GLU A 105 2.43 -1.15 -8.30
C GLU A 105 3.33 -0.57 -7.22
N SER A 106 3.06 -0.92 -5.97
CA SER A 106 4.05 -0.80 -4.91
C SER A 106 5.13 -1.87 -5.09
N GLN A 107 6.31 -1.62 -4.51
CA GLN A 107 7.32 -2.67 -4.45
C GLN A 107 6.86 -3.83 -3.58
N PHE A 108 7.30 -5.02 -3.94
CA PHE A 108 7.17 -6.19 -3.09
C PHE A 108 8.07 -6.03 -1.85
N ARG A 109 7.50 -6.16 -0.64
CA ARG A 109 8.26 -6.12 0.62
C ARG A 109 7.93 -7.33 1.47
N GLY A 110 8.84 -8.29 1.52
CA GLY A 110 8.71 -9.50 2.34
C GLY A 110 7.73 -10.51 1.73
N THR A 111 6.62 -10.78 2.41
CA THR A 111 5.58 -11.73 1.96
C THR A 111 4.28 -11.04 1.53
N ALA A 112 4.18 -9.71 1.70
CA ALA A 112 3.00 -8.96 1.33
C ALA A 112 2.94 -8.75 -0.19
N ALA A 113 1.81 -9.11 -0.79
CA ALA A 113 1.53 -8.78 -2.19
C ALA A 113 1.65 -7.27 -2.42
N PRO A 114 2.10 -6.83 -3.60
CA PRO A 114 2.17 -5.41 -3.90
C PRO A 114 0.77 -4.80 -3.86
N LEU A 115 0.67 -3.57 -3.35
CA LEU A 115 -0.53 -2.77 -3.50
C LEU A 115 -0.61 -2.30 -4.95
N ILE A 116 -1.79 -2.47 -5.55
CA ILE A 116 -2.02 -2.18 -6.96
C ILE A 116 -3.10 -1.10 -7.06
N LEU A 117 -2.83 -0.07 -7.85
CA LEU A 117 -3.80 0.95 -8.22
C LEU A 117 -3.97 0.99 -9.74
N TYR A 118 -5.15 1.38 -10.18
CA TYR A 118 -5.52 1.39 -11.59
C TYR A 118 -5.96 2.79 -12.03
N GLN A 119 -5.71 3.07 -13.30
CA GLN A 119 -6.21 4.25 -14.00
C GLN A 119 -6.63 3.84 -15.40
N ARG A 120 -7.89 4.07 -15.74
CA ARG A 120 -8.36 3.98 -17.12
C ARG A 120 -7.80 5.15 -17.93
N VAL A 121 -7.26 4.85 -19.10
CA VAL A 121 -6.62 5.82 -19.99
C VAL A 121 -7.02 5.59 -21.45
N LYS A 122 -6.91 6.63 -22.27
CA LYS A 122 -6.96 6.57 -23.73
C LYS A 122 -5.58 6.86 -24.29
N LEU A 123 -5.30 6.37 -25.49
CA LEU A 123 -4.09 6.77 -26.22
C LEU A 123 -4.35 8.14 -26.84
N LYS A 124 -3.48 9.10 -26.55
CA LYS A 124 -3.40 10.36 -27.30
C LYS A 124 -2.84 10.01 -28.67
N SER A 125 -3.63 10.19 -29.71
CA SER A 125 -3.16 10.01 -31.09
C SER A 125 -2.09 11.07 -31.37
N ASP A 126 -0.82 10.67 -31.48
CA ASP A 126 0.30 11.56 -31.80
C ASP A 126 1.21 10.92 -32.87
N ASP A 127 1.25 11.61 -34.01
CA ASP A 127 2.07 11.56 -35.22
C ASP A 127 2.72 10.25 -35.75
N LYS A 128 2.32 9.92 -37.01
CA LYS A 128 2.99 9.26 -38.16
C LYS A 128 3.90 8.02 -38.00
N ASN A 129 4.40 7.67 -36.82
CA ASN A 129 5.12 6.44 -36.54
C ASN A 129 4.36 5.69 -35.43
N ASN A 130 3.53 4.72 -35.83
CA ASN A 130 2.50 3.98 -35.06
C ASN A 130 2.98 3.19 -33.80
N LEU A 131 4.07 3.56 -33.16
CA LEU A 131 4.74 2.75 -32.13
C LEU A 131 5.00 3.51 -30.82
N SER A 132 4.68 4.81 -30.71
CA SER A 132 4.84 5.60 -29.49
C SER A 132 3.53 6.23 -29.07
N TYR A 133 3.07 5.93 -27.85
CA TYR A 133 1.79 6.43 -27.35
C TYR A 133 1.95 7.26 -26.08
N GLN A 134 1.32 8.44 -26.07
CA GLN A 134 1.06 9.19 -24.84
C GLN A 134 -0.31 8.82 -24.28
N LEU A 135 -0.48 8.89 -22.96
CA LEU A 135 -1.73 8.53 -22.31
C LEU A 135 -2.54 9.77 -21.90
N VAL A 136 -3.85 9.67 -22.01
CA VAL A 136 -4.81 10.64 -21.46
C VAL A 136 -5.64 9.94 -20.40
N LYS A 137 -5.63 10.44 -19.17
CA LYS A 137 -6.43 9.88 -18.07
C LYS A 137 -7.92 10.09 -18.33
N ASP A 138 -8.71 9.06 -18.08
CA ASP A 138 -10.17 9.18 -17.98
C ASP A 138 -10.54 9.80 -16.62
N ALA A 139 -11.40 10.81 -16.61
CA ALA A 139 -11.68 11.63 -15.42
C ALA A 139 -12.22 10.81 -14.22
N HIS A 140 -12.92 9.72 -14.50
CA HIS A 140 -13.45 8.79 -13.49
C HIS A 140 -12.81 7.39 -13.60
N GLY A 141 -11.58 7.35 -14.13
CA GLY A 141 -10.87 6.10 -14.40
C GLY A 141 -9.98 5.59 -13.27
N TRP A 142 -9.78 6.35 -12.19
CA TRP A 142 -8.93 5.94 -11.06
C TRP A 142 -9.68 4.99 -10.14
N LEU A 143 -9.07 3.84 -9.83
CA LEU A 143 -9.67 2.76 -9.05
C LEU A 143 -8.62 2.01 -8.23
N ASP A 144 -8.98 1.55 -7.03
CA ASP A 144 -8.19 0.65 -6.18
C ASP A 144 -8.55 -0.83 -6.37
N PHE A 145 -9.49 -1.12 -7.28
CA PHE A 145 -9.88 -2.46 -7.71
C PHE A 145 -9.81 -2.59 -9.24
N CYS A 146 -9.89 -3.83 -9.74
CA CYS A 146 -9.83 -4.10 -11.19
C CYS A 146 -10.92 -3.31 -11.94
N PRO A 147 -10.57 -2.47 -12.93
CA PRO A 147 -11.54 -1.64 -13.66
C PRO A 147 -12.55 -2.39 -14.52
N ASP A 148 -12.31 -3.69 -14.77
CA ASP A 148 -13.17 -4.55 -15.57
C ASP A 148 -14.00 -5.47 -14.67
N LYS A 149 -15.22 -5.81 -15.12
CA LYS A 149 -16.17 -6.63 -14.34
C LYS A 149 -15.61 -8.02 -14.01
N ASP A 150 -14.82 -8.58 -14.92
CA ASP A 150 -14.15 -9.85 -14.72
C ASP A 150 -12.72 -9.58 -14.23
N ALA A 151 -12.45 -9.93 -12.96
CA ALA A 151 -11.16 -9.74 -12.33
C ALA A 151 -10.02 -10.46 -13.08
N GLN A 152 -10.33 -11.51 -13.86
CA GLN A 152 -9.34 -12.22 -14.67
C GLN A 152 -8.63 -11.30 -15.68
N TYR A 153 -9.29 -10.20 -16.10
CA TYR A 153 -8.66 -9.20 -16.97
C TYR A 153 -7.46 -8.51 -16.33
N CYS A 154 -7.43 -8.40 -15.00
CA CYS A 154 -6.34 -7.75 -14.29
C CYS A 154 -5.27 -8.72 -13.75
N ILE A 155 -5.56 -10.02 -13.73
CA ILE A 155 -4.66 -11.07 -13.22
C ILE A 155 -3.67 -11.53 -14.29
N HIS A 156 -4.14 -11.68 -15.54
CA HIS A 156 -3.38 -12.22 -16.67
C HIS A 156 -2.90 -11.15 -17.64
#